data_AF-A0A1C7MT44-F1
#
_entry.id   AF-A0A1C7MT44-F1
#
_cell.length_a   1.000
_cell.length_b   1.000
_cell.length_c   1.000
_cell.angle_alpha   90.00
_cell.angle_beta   90.00
_cell.angle_gamma   90.00
#
_symmetry.space_group_name_H-M   'P 1'
#
loop_
_entity.id
_entity.type
_entity.pdbx_description
1 polymer ?
#
loop_
_entity_poly.entity_id
_entity_poly.type
_entity_poly.pdbx_seq_one_letter_code
_entity_poly.pdbx_strand_id
1 'polypeptide(L)'
;MGRLDDAERFLNKALESRLADRSPNAWDIATTRENLAQVQEVRGNLKEAKALRMIGAPDEMCCSNYNCTSQVTKLATLRTCSVCRSIFYCCTACQKQDWKRHKAYCKRT
;
A
#
# COMPACT_ATOMS: atom_id res chain seq x y z
N MET A 1 -15.66 -13.17 6.99
CA MET A 1 -15.24 -12.68 5.67
C MET A 1 -15.86 -11.34 5.27
N GLY A 2 -17.16 -11.08 5.47
CA GLY A 2 -17.84 -9.89 4.89
C GLY A 2 -17.25 -8.49 5.14
N ARG A 3 -16.60 -8.24 6.30
CA ARG A 3 -15.99 -6.92 6.58
C ARG A 3 -14.84 -6.55 5.65
N LEU A 4 -14.09 -7.53 5.14
CA LEU A 4 -12.98 -7.27 4.20
C LEU A 4 -13.49 -7.05 2.78
N ASP A 5 -14.57 -7.74 2.40
CA ASP A 5 -15.20 -7.58 1.10
C ASP A 5 -15.84 -6.19 0.98
N ASP A 6 -16.51 -5.73 2.04
CA ASP A 6 -17.01 -4.36 2.12
C ASP A 6 -15.87 -3.34 2.06
N ALA A 7 -14.78 -3.56 2.81
CA ALA A 7 -13.62 -2.66 2.79
C ALA A 7 -13.01 -2.52 1.39
N GLU A 8 -12.77 -3.64 0.71
CA GLU A 8 -12.28 -3.63 -0.67
C GLU A 8 -13.24 -2.93 -1.63
N ARG A 9 -14.55 -3.23 -1.53
CA ARG A 9 -15.57 -2.58 -2.35
C ARG A 9 -15.58 -1.06 -2.16
N PHE A 10 -15.52 -0.57 -0.92
CA PHE A 10 -15.49 0.86 -0.64
C PHE A 10 -14.19 1.51 -1.11
N LEU A 11 -13.05 0.85 -0.91
CA LEU A 11 -11.75 1.35 -1.37
C LEU A 11 -11.66 1.41 -2.89
N ASN A 12 -12.19 0.42 -3.61
CA ASN A 12 -12.25 0.43 -5.08
C ASN A 12 -13.09 1.59 -5.60
N LYS A 13 -14.30 1.81 -5.04
CA LYS A 13 -15.13 2.98 -5.39
C LYS A 13 -14.41 4.30 -5.12
N ALA A 14 -13.71 4.38 -4.00
CA ALA A 14 -12.97 5.57 -3.63
C ALA A 14 -11.74 5.79 -4.53
N LEU A 15 -11.12 4.72 -5.03
CA LEU A 15 -10.04 4.81 -6.02
C LEU A 15 -10.56 5.29 -7.37
N GLU A 16 -11.69 4.74 -7.84
CA GLU A 16 -12.36 5.16 -9.07
C GLU A 16 -12.71 6.65 -9.03
N SER A 17 -13.32 7.12 -7.94
CA SER A 17 -13.67 8.53 -7.78
C SER A 17 -12.44 9.45 -7.78
N ARG A 18 -11.33 9.05 -7.16
CA ARG A 18 -10.09 9.86 -7.13
C ARG A 18 -9.42 9.93 -8.49
N LEU A 19 -9.48 8.84 -9.27
CA LEU A 19 -8.97 8.79 -10.63
C LEU A 19 -9.81 9.62 -11.60
N ALA A 20 -11.12 9.72 -11.36
CA ALA A 20 -12.05 10.49 -12.17
C ALA A 20 -12.08 12.00 -11.85
N ASP A 21 -11.34 12.46 -10.83
CA ASP A 21 -11.24 13.88 -10.51
C ASP A 21 -10.62 14.67 -11.68
N ARG A 22 -11.03 15.93 -11.86
CA ARG A 22 -10.44 16.84 -12.84
C ARG A 22 -8.96 17.11 -12.55
N SER A 23 -8.57 17.09 -11.27
CA SER A 23 -7.19 17.22 -10.83
C SER A 23 -6.87 16.10 -9.83
N PRO A 24 -6.54 14.90 -10.33
CA PRO A 24 -6.28 13.75 -9.46
C PRO A 24 -5.11 14.00 -8.52
N ASN A 25 -5.34 13.81 -7.23
CA ASN A 25 -4.29 13.88 -6.22
C ASN A 25 -3.54 12.54 -6.15
N ALA A 26 -2.29 12.53 -6.63
CA ALA A 26 -1.46 11.32 -6.67
C ALA A 26 -1.23 10.69 -5.27
N TRP A 27 -1.17 11.51 -4.21
CA TRP A 27 -1.03 11.01 -2.84
C TRP A 27 -2.27 10.26 -2.37
N ASP A 28 -3.45 10.81 -2.59
CA ASP A 28 -4.71 10.15 -2.22
C ASP A 28 -4.90 8.83 -2.98
N ILE A 29 -4.52 8.81 -4.27
CA ILE A 29 -4.53 7.60 -5.10
C ILE A 29 -3.56 6.55 -4.56
N ALA A 30 -2.29 6.93 -4.31
CA ALA A 30 -1.27 6.03 -3.79
C ALA A 30 -1.66 5.45 -2.42
N THR A 31 -2.20 6.28 -1.53
CA THR A 31 -2.69 5.84 -0.20
C THR A 31 -3.88 4.88 -0.32
N THR A 32 -4.75 5.09 -1.30
CA THR A 32 -5.88 4.19 -1.54
C THR A 32 -5.43 2.82 -2.06
N ARG A 33 -4.45 2.81 -2.98
CA ARG A 33 -3.79 1.58 -3.44
C ARG A 33 -3.10 0.84 -2.28
N GLU A 34 -2.42 1.57 -1.39
CA GLU A 34 -1.83 1.01 -0.17
C GLU A 34 -2.88 0.37 0.75
N ASN A 35 -4.01 1.04 0.97
CA ASN A 35 -5.10 0.48 1.79
C ASN A 35 -5.70 -0.80 1.17
N LEU A 36 -5.90 -0.84 -0.15
CA LEU A 36 -6.32 -2.06 -0.85
C LEU A 36 -5.27 -3.17 -0.68
N ALA A 37 -3.99 -2.84 -0.80
CA ALA A 37 -2.92 -3.79 -0.62
C ALA A 37 -2.92 -4.41 0.79
N GLN A 38 -3.25 -3.62 1.83
CA GLN A 38 -3.37 -4.15 3.18
C GLN A 38 -4.58 -5.08 3.36
N VAL A 39 -5.71 -4.82 2.70
CA VAL A 39 -6.81 -5.79 2.66
C VAL A 39 -6.34 -7.12 2.08
N GLN A 40 -5.54 -7.08 1.01
CA GLN A 40 -4.96 -8.27 0.40
C GLN A 40 -3.92 -8.96 1.30
N GLU A 41 -3.15 -8.22 2.09
CA GLU A 41 -2.26 -8.79 3.13
C GLU A 41 -3.05 -9.60 4.16
N VAL A 42 -4.17 -9.05 4.66
CA VAL A 42 -5.03 -9.74 5.64
C VAL A 42 -5.61 -11.02 5.03
N ARG A 43 -5.91 -11.03 3.73
CA ARG A 43 -6.36 -12.22 2.99
C ARG A 43 -5.24 -13.21 2.64
N GLY A 44 -3.98 -12.84 2.85
CA GLY A 44 -2.81 -13.66 2.49
C GLY A 44 -2.37 -13.53 1.03
N ASN A 45 -2.98 -12.65 0.25
CA ASN A 45 -2.72 -12.45 -1.17
C ASN A 45 -1.58 -11.45 -1.40
N LEU A 46 -0.38 -11.78 -0.93
CA LEU A 46 0.77 -10.86 -0.93
C LEU A 46 1.24 -10.46 -2.35
N LYS A 47 1.02 -11.30 -3.36
CA LYS A 47 1.31 -10.96 -4.77
C LYS A 47 0.39 -9.85 -5.27
N GLU A 48 -0.91 -9.95 -4.95
CA GLU A 48 -1.90 -8.92 -5.28
C GLU A 48 -1.63 -7.62 -4.51
N ALA A 49 -1.31 -7.72 -3.21
CA ALA A 49 -0.92 -6.57 -2.41
C ALA A 49 0.27 -5.82 -3.03
N LYS A 50 1.28 -6.55 -3.52
CA LYS A 50 2.40 -5.96 -4.23
C LYS A 50 1.97 -5.29 -5.53
N ALA A 51 1.14 -5.97 -6.33
CA ALA A 51 0.67 -5.44 -7.61
C ALA A 51 -0.05 -4.11 -7.41
N LEU A 52 -0.97 -4.03 -6.46
CA LEU A 52 -1.69 -2.80 -6.10
C LEU A 52 -0.76 -1.63 -5.76
N ARG A 53 0.27 -1.88 -4.93
CA ARG A 53 1.27 -0.86 -4.58
C ARG A 53 2.07 -0.41 -5.80
N MET A 54 2.43 -1.33 -6.69
CA MET A 54 3.27 -1.09 -7.86
C MET A 54 2.56 -0.37 -9.01
N ILE A 55 1.22 -0.21 -8.99
CA ILE A 55 0.48 0.52 -10.03
C ILE A 55 1.00 1.96 -10.19
N GLY A 56 1.43 2.61 -9.10
CA GLY A 56 1.99 3.97 -9.13
C GLY A 56 3.46 4.05 -9.55
N ALA A 57 4.12 2.94 -9.85
CA ALA A 57 5.53 2.97 -10.21
C ALA A 57 5.74 3.70 -11.57
N PRO A 58 6.86 4.43 -11.73
CA PRO A 58 7.96 4.56 -10.78
C PRO A 58 7.84 5.75 -9.81
N ASP A 59 6.94 6.71 -10.04
CA ASP A 59 6.99 8.03 -9.37
C ASP A 59 5.87 8.29 -8.35
N GLU A 60 4.75 7.57 -8.42
CA GLU A 60 3.56 7.74 -7.57
C GLU A 60 3.44 6.63 -6.52
N MET A 61 4.56 6.23 -5.93
CA MET A 61 4.59 5.24 -4.85
C MET A 61 4.45 5.93 -3.49
N CYS A 62 4.12 5.18 -2.44
CA CYS A 62 4.09 5.71 -1.07
C CYS A 62 4.77 4.75 -0.08
N CYS A 63 5.06 5.26 1.12
CA CYS A 63 5.50 4.43 2.23
C CYS A 63 4.30 3.73 2.87
N SER A 64 4.41 2.44 3.15
CA SER A 64 3.32 1.66 3.76
C SER A 64 3.14 1.86 5.27
N ASN A 65 3.96 2.69 5.93
CA ASN A 65 3.75 3.06 7.32
C ASN A 65 2.74 4.21 7.40
N TYR A 66 1.59 3.96 8.02
CA TYR A 66 0.51 4.94 8.16
C TYR A 66 0.87 6.22 8.92
N ASN A 67 1.89 6.15 9.77
CA ASN A 67 2.38 7.32 10.51
C ASN A 67 3.46 8.09 9.73
N CYS A 68 3.78 7.67 8.50
CA CYS A 68 4.72 8.39 7.66
C CYS A 68 4.06 9.67 7.14
N THR A 69 4.75 10.80 7.29
CA THR A 69 4.30 12.10 6.76
C THR A 69 4.80 12.36 5.34
N SER A 70 5.63 11.47 4.79
CA SER A 70 6.10 11.57 3.41
C SER A 70 4.95 11.27 2.44
N GLN A 71 4.77 12.14 1.44
CA GLN A 71 3.79 11.98 0.38
C GLN A 71 4.27 10.96 -0.67
N VAL A 72 3.86 11.15 -1.93
CA VAL A 72 4.33 10.34 -3.05
C VAL A 72 5.85 10.40 -3.19
N THR A 73 6.43 9.29 -3.57
CA THR A 73 7.87 9.09 -3.70
C THR A 73 8.15 8.10 -4.82
N LYS A 74 9.42 8.04 -5.24
CA LYS A 74 9.87 7.14 -6.30
C LYS A 74 10.12 5.74 -5.77
N LEU A 75 9.88 4.73 -6.59
CA LEU A 75 10.21 3.34 -6.29
C LEU A 75 11.71 3.17 -5.93
N ALA A 76 12.59 3.90 -6.63
CA ALA A 76 14.03 3.82 -6.43
C ALA A 76 14.49 4.28 -5.03
N THR A 77 13.69 5.09 -4.32
CA THR A 77 14.03 5.57 -2.97
C THR A 77 13.40 4.70 -1.88
N LEU A 78 12.52 3.77 -2.24
CA LEU A 78 11.85 2.88 -1.31
C LEU A 78 12.66 1.61 -1.06
N ARG A 79 12.56 1.12 0.17
CA ARG A 79 13.10 -0.15 0.63
C ARG A 79 11.98 -1.17 0.70
N THR A 80 12.18 -2.34 0.12
CA THR A 80 11.22 -3.44 0.21
C THR A 80 11.52 -4.31 1.44
N CYS A 81 10.49 -4.83 2.09
CA CYS A 81 10.69 -5.83 3.14
C CYS A 81 11.46 -7.05 2.58
N SER A 82 12.55 -7.44 3.23
CA SER A 82 13.46 -8.50 2.76
C SER A 82 12.83 -9.89 2.77
N VAL A 83 11.80 -10.12 3.59
CA VAL A 83 11.13 -11.41 3.76
C VAL A 83 10.03 -11.61 2.72
N CYS A 84 8.99 -10.76 2.74
CA CYS A 84 7.83 -10.92 1.86
C CYS A 84 7.97 -10.24 0.50
N ARG A 85 8.84 -9.24 0.38
CA ARG A 85 9.08 -8.47 -0.85
C ARG A 85 7.82 -7.83 -1.47
N SER A 86 6.76 -7.66 -0.68
CA SER A 86 5.45 -7.15 -1.13
C SER A 86 5.07 -5.77 -0.58
N ILE A 87 5.83 -5.24 0.39
CA ILE A 87 5.58 -3.96 1.06
C ILE A 87 6.82 -3.06 0.98
N PHE A 88 6.61 -1.74 0.94
CA PHE A 88 7.64 -0.74 0.67
C PHE A 88 7.68 0.35 1.75
N TYR A 89 8.88 0.78 2.13
CA TYR A 89 9.09 1.80 3.15
C TYR A 89 10.17 2.81 2.72
N CYS A 90 10.00 4.08 3.05
CA CYS A 90 11.02 5.10 2.79
C CYS A 90 12.30 4.89 3.61
N CYS A 91 12.18 4.28 4.81
CA CYS A 91 13.30 4.04 5.70
C CYS A 91 13.05 2.88 6.67
N THR A 92 14.14 2.39 7.29
CA THR A 92 14.08 1.34 8.32
C THR A 92 13.27 1.76 9.55
N ALA A 93 13.22 3.06 9.87
CA ALA A 93 12.42 3.56 10.99
C ALA A 93 10.92 3.34 10.74
N CYS A 94 10.43 3.66 9.53
CA CYS A 94 9.04 3.39 9.15
C CYS A 94 8.71 1.89 9.13
N GLN A 95 9.63 1.06 8.64
CA GLN A 95 9.46 -0.41 8.70
C GLN A 95 9.31 -0.90 10.15
N LYS A 96 10.15 -0.39 11.08
CA LYS A 96 10.10 -0.76 12.50
C LYS A 96 8.80 -0.30 13.18
N GLN A 97 8.32 0.89 12.85
CA GLN A 97 7.05 1.41 13.39
C GLN A 97 5.86 0.57 12.93
N ASP A 98 5.82 0.23 11.64
CA ASP A 98 4.75 -0.58 11.05
C ASP A 98 4.82 -2.08 11.44
N TRP A 99 5.97 -2.55 11.95
CA TRP A 99 6.22 -3.96 12.22
C TRP A 99 5.15 -4.63 13.08
N LYS A 100 4.57 -3.91 14.06
CA LYS A 100 3.49 -4.46 14.91
C LYS A 100 2.30 -4.96 14.09
N ARG A 101 1.95 -4.26 13.01
CA ARG A 101 0.88 -4.61 12.06
C ARG A 101 1.41 -5.60 11.01
N HIS A 102 2.51 -5.25 10.34
CA HIS A 102 3.03 -6.01 9.20
C HIS A 102 3.40 -7.47 9.55
N LYS A 103 3.98 -7.72 10.74
CA LYS A 103 4.50 -9.05 11.12
C LYS A 103 3.46 -10.16 11.09
N ALA A 104 2.18 -9.83 11.29
CA ALA A 104 1.09 -10.82 11.29
C ALA A 104 0.88 -11.45 9.91
N TYR A 105 1.19 -10.71 8.84
CA TYR A 105 0.91 -11.10 7.46
C TYR A 105 2.19 -11.33 6.63
N CYS A 106 3.36 -10.98 7.17
CA CYS A 106 4.64 -11.11 6.49
C CYS A 106 5.05 -12.58 6.30
N LYS A 107 4.97 -13.08 5.06
CA LYS A 107 5.42 -14.43 4.67
C LYS A 107 6.14 -14.38 3.32
N ARG A 108 7.00 -15.36 3.03
CA ARG A 108 7.63 -15.49 1.70
C ARG A 108 6.54 -15.85 0.69
N THR A 109 6.49 -15.09 -0.40
CA THR A 109 5.55 -15.26 -1.53
C THR A 109 6.05 -16.22 -2.59
#